data_AF-A0A0L8IDQ3-F1
#
_entry.id   AF-A0A0L8IDQ3-F1
#
_cell.length_a   1.000
_cell.length_b   1.000
_cell.length_c   1.000
_cell.angle_alpha   90.00
_cell.angle_beta   90.00
_cell.angle_gamma   90.00
#
_symmetry.space_group_name_H-M   'P 1'
#
loop_
_entity.id
_entity.type
_entity.pdbx_description
1 polymer ?
#
loop_
_entity_poly.entity_id
_entity_poly.type
_entity_poly.pdbx_seq_one_letter_code
_entity_poly.pdbx_strand_id
1 'polypeptide(L)'
;GYGKETTSKKSGVEPHRRFSVQLDTLPAAPATKLVPNIMLCTPLDYASKLVKEGTVSFDAVSLLLKLAEKGRLLVEKYLNLTKPLYFDFTHLVCRTAVDEDELDRNDLSHPIHADNCLLQPDGTCLKEVPAYIQRDYSAIIYLNGEFTGGEFIFAYPNKSEQLSMKPKCGRLVGFNAADYHGVKAVIKGQRCCLAMWYTQDPDFKELAHSQAYKILKQVEKEREESEKSSSDSADNDIEKDQPNSSDSSTDISSKEKNTDSISNKNEEL
;
A
#
# COMPACT_ATOMS: atom_id res chain seq x y z
N GLY A 1 -8.48 -21.39 -6.71
CA GLY A 1 -9.81 -21.88 -6.29
C GLY A 1 -10.79 -20.73 -6.42
N TYR A 2 -11.87 -20.92 -7.19
CA TYR A 2 -12.82 -19.86 -7.52
C TYR A 2 -13.65 -19.44 -6.30
N GLY A 3 -13.59 -18.16 -5.93
CA GLY A 3 -14.43 -17.56 -4.89
C GLY A 3 -15.89 -17.49 -5.31
N LYS A 4 -16.80 -17.78 -4.37
CA LYS A 4 -18.25 -17.80 -4.61
C LYS A 4 -18.78 -16.43 -5.04
N GLU A 5 -19.40 -16.40 -6.21
CA GLU A 5 -20.17 -15.28 -6.74
C GLU A 5 -21.60 -15.37 -6.19
N THR A 6 -22.04 -14.39 -5.41
CA THR A 6 -23.44 -14.28 -4.95
C THR A 6 -24.14 -13.20 -5.74
N THR A 7 -24.76 -13.56 -6.87
CA THR A 7 -25.63 -12.66 -7.65
C THR A 7 -27.10 -12.96 -7.33
N SER A 8 -27.73 -12.09 -6.54
CA SER A 8 -29.19 -12.11 -6.34
C SER A 8 -29.85 -11.34 -7.49
N LYS A 9 -30.50 -12.05 -8.42
CA LYS A 9 -31.36 -11.45 -9.46
C LYS A 9 -32.78 -11.31 -8.92
N LYS A 10 -33.18 -10.10 -8.52
CA LYS A 10 -34.60 -9.68 -8.50
C LYS A 10 -34.73 -8.22 -8.97
N SER A 11 -35.67 -8.04 -9.91
CA SER A 11 -36.30 -6.79 -10.39
C SER A 11 -35.38 -5.63 -10.81
N GLY A 12 -35.25 -5.39 -12.12
CA GLY A 12 -35.15 -4.06 -12.77
C GLY A 12 -34.06 -3.06 -12.36
N VAL A 13 -33.29 -3.35 -11.32
CA VAL A 13 -32.17 -2.57 -10.80
C VAL A 13 -30.92 -3.21 -11.37
N GLU A 14 -30.06 -2.40 -12.00
CA GLU A 14 -28.76 -2.87 -12.45
C GLU A 14 -28.08 -3.57 -11.26
N PRO A 15 -27.62 -4.83 -11.38
CA PRO A 15 -27.04 -5.54 -10.25
C PRO A 15 -25.89 -4.71 -9.69
N HIS A 16 -25.89 -4.44 -8.37
CA HIS A 16 -24.83 -3.71 -7.70
C HIS A 16 -23.47 -4.21 -8.18
N ARG A 17 -22.75 -3.39 -8.95
CA ARG A 17 -21.45 -3.74 -9.52
C ARG A 17 -20.38 -3.56 -8.44
N ARG A 18 -20.30 -4.54 -7.54
CA ARG A 18 -19.35 -4.55 -6.43
C ARG A 18 -18.79 -5.93 -6.17
N PHE A 19 -17.57 -5.99 -5.65
CA PHE A 19 -16.88 -7.22 -5.29
C PHE A 19 -15.96 -7.01 -4.08
N SER A 20 -15.60 -8.12 -3.44
CA SER A 20 -14.53 -8.20 -2.45
C SER A 20 -13.67 -9.42 -2.75
N VAL A 21 -12.37 -9.21 -2.90
CA VAL A 21 -11.40 -10.28 -3.18
C VAL A 21 -10.21 -10.19 -2.22
N GLN A 22 -9.69 -11.35 -1.81
CA GLN A 22 -8.46 -11.44 -1.03
C GLN A 22 -7.28 -11.54 -2.00
N LEU A 23 -6.29 -10.66 -1.85
CA LEU A 23 -5.03 -10.77 -2.58
C LEU A 23 -4.09 -11.71 -1.82
N ASP A 24 -3.67 -12.79 -2.49
CA ASP A 24 -2.79 -13.82 -1.91
C ASP A 24 -1.34 -13.35 -1.71
N THR A 25 -0.98 -12.18 -2.28
CA THR A 25 0.40 -11.67 -2.36
C THR A 25 0.51 -10.19 -2.00
N LEU A 26 0.00 -9.80 -0.82
CA LEU A 26 0.64 -8.69 -0.12
C LEU A 26 1.80 -9.28 0.68
N PRO A 27 3.05 -8.85 0.48
CA PRO A 27 4.11 -9.23 1.40
C PRO A 27 3.64 -8.86 2.80
N ALA A 28 3.77 -9.76 3.79
CA ALA A 28 3.20 -9.61 5.14
C ALA A 28 3.78 -8.42 5.94
N ALA A 29 4.75 -7.69 5.39
CA ALA A 29 5.55 -6.69 6.09
C ALA A 29 5.12 -5.20 6.01
N PRO A 30 4.07 -4.70 5.31
CA PRO A 30 4.13 -3.34 4.82
C PRO A 30 3.54 -2.37 5.83
N ALA A 31 2.28 -2.46 6.22
CA ALA A 31 1.62 -1.32 6.88
C ALA A 31 2.29 -0.78 8.16
N THR A 32 2.78 -1.59 9.08
CA THR A 32 3.41 -1.07 10.32
C THR A 32 4.81 -0.50 10.11
N LYS A 33 5.52 -0.88 9.03
CA LYS A 33 6.81 -0.27 8.61
C LYS A 33 6.65 0.82 7.54
N LEU A 34 5.55 0.82 6.79
CA LEU A 34 5.20 1.80 5.76
C LEU A 34 4.68 3.11 6.39
N VAL A 35 4.07 3.04 7.57
CA VAL A 35 3.22 4.12 8.10
C VAL A 35 3.84 5.00 9.21
N PRO A 36 4.93 4.66 9.95
CA PRO A 36 5.32 5.52 11.07
C PRO A 36 5.72 6.94 10.63
N ASN A 37 6.11 7.14 9.37
CA ASN A 37 6.52 8.44 8.81
C ASN A 37 5.57 9.02 7.75
N ILE A 38 4.54 8.29 7.31
CA ILE A 38 3.55 8.85 6.37
C ILE A 38 2.41 9.41 7.21
N MET A 39 2.30 10.74 7.26
CA MET A 39 1.26 11.47 7.98
C MET A 39 -0.13 10.89 7.67
N LEU A 40 -0.99 10.81 8.69
CA LEU A 40 -2.25 10.03 8.77
C LEU A 40 -3.27 10.18 7.63
N CYS A 41 -3.08 11.11 6.69
CA CYS A 41 -3.89 11.33 5.50
C CYS A 41 -3.02 11.93 4.38
N THR A 42 -2.22 11.11 3.70
CA THR A 42 -1.26 11.61 2.70
C THR A 42 -1.67 11.22 1.27
N PRO A 43 -1.87 12.20 0.37
CA PRO A 43 -1.93 11.94 -1.06
C PRO A 43 -0.65 11.25 -1.55
N LEU A 44 -0.78 10.26 -2.43
CA LEU A 44 0.34 9.39 -2.80
C LEU A 44 1.46 10.13 -3.56
N ASP A 45 1.16 11.26 -4.22
CA ASP A 45 2.17 12.10 -4.85
C ASP A 45 3.05 12.83 -3.83
N TYR A 46 2.48 13.27 -2.71
CA TYR A 46 3.22 13.88 -1.62
C TYR A 46 4.18 12.85 -1.00
N ALA A 47 3.72 11.62 -0.78
CA ALA A 47 4.60 10.54 -0.30
C ALA A 47 5.79 10.30 -1.26
N SER A 48 5.59 10.42 -2.57
CA SER A 48 6.67 10.28 -3.55
C SER A 48 7.68 11.43 -3.50
N LYS A 49 7.24 12.66 -3.21
CA LYS A 49 8.14 13.80 -2.98
C LYS A 49 9.01 13.56 -1.74
N LEU A 50 8.43 13.03 -0.66
CA LEU A 50 9.16 12.68 0.56
C LEU A 50 10.22 11.58 0.36
N VAL A 51 10.08 10.73 -0.66
CA VAL A 51 11.13 9.74 -1.02
C VAL A 51 12.38 10.44 -1.54
N LYS A 52 12.24 11.50 -2.36
CA LYS A 52 13.39 12.29 -2.83
C LYS A 52 14.13 12.98 -1.69
N GLU A 53 13.41 13.34 -0.64
CA GLU A 53 13.96 13.96 0.57
C GLU A 53 14.57 12.95 1.55
N GLY A 54 14.45 11.63 1.27
CA GLY A 54 14.94 10.56 2.16
C GLY A 54 14.09 10.33 3.42
N THR A 55 12.96 11.02 3.54
CA THR A 55 12.08 10.98 4.72
C THR A 55 11.22 9.71 4.79
N VAL A 56 10.90 9.14 3.62
CA VAL A 56 10.08 7.94 3.47
C VAL A 56 10.80 6.93 2.56
N SER A 57 10.63 5.63 2.86
CA SER A 57 11.24 4.55 2.07
C SER A 57 10.78 4.54 0.61
N PHE A 58 11.73 4.40 -0.31
CA PHE A 58 11.44 4.19 -1.73
C PHE A 58 10.59 2.92 -1.97
N ASP A 59 11.00 1.80 -1.37
CA ASP A 59 10.33 0.51 -1.56
C ASP A 59 8.88 0.56 -1.06
N ALA A 60 8.67 1.32 0.01
CA ALA A 60 7.37 1.56 0.60
C ALA A 60 6.39 2.23 -0.38
N VAL A 61 6.78 3.38 -0.93
CA VAL A 61 5.95 4.15 -1.85
C VAL A 61 5.82 3.44 -3.20
N SER A 62 6.89 2.77 -3.66
CA SER A 62 6.87 1.92 -4.87
C SER A 62 5.84 0.80 -4.74
N LEU A 63 5.78 0.14 -3.59
CA LEU A 63 4.78 -0.88 -3.31
C LEU A 63 3.36 -0.29 -3.32
N LEU A 64 3.12 0.86 -2.67
CA LEU A 64 1.80 1.49 -2.65
C LEU A 64 1.31 1.85 -4.06
N LEU A 65 2.16 2.42 -4.91
CA LEU A 65 1.82 2.73 -6.30
C LEU A 65 1.51 1.45 -7.10
N LYS A 66 2.34 0.41 -6.99
CA LYS A 66 2.08 -0.90 -7.63
C LYS A 66 0.75 -1.51 -7.16
N LEU A 67 0.41 -1.38 -5.88
CA LEU A 67 -0.87 -1.83 -5.34
C LEU A 67 -2.04 -1.00 -5.86
N ALA A 68 -1.87 0.30 -6.02
CA ALA A 68 -2.88 1.17 -6.60
C ALA A 68 -3.26 0.73 -8.01
N GLU A 69 -2.25 0.54 -8.88
CA GLU A 69 -2.47 0.08 -10.26
C GLU A 69 -3.08 -1.33 -10.31
N LYS A 70 -2.60 -2.24 -9.45
CA LYS A 70 -3.19 -3.58 -9.33
C LYS A 70 -4.67 -3.49 -8.94
N GLY A 71 -5.02 -2.62 -8.00
CA GLY A 71 -6.40 -2.33 -7.62
C GLY A 71 -7.24 -1.89 -8.82
N ARG A 72 -6.77 -0.89 -9.56
CA ARG A 72 -7.45 -0.36 -10.76
C ARG A 72 -7.75 -1.44 -11.79
N LEU A 73 -6.74 -2.23 -12.15
CA LEU A 73 -6.89 -3.34 -13.12
C LEU A 73 -7.85 -4.42 -12.62
N LEU A 74 -7.86 -4.69 -11.31
CA LEU A 74 -8.80 -5.66 -10.74
C LEU A 74 -10.23 -5.12 -10.76
N VAL A 75 -10.45 -3.82 -10.53
CA VAL A 75 -11.79 -3.22 -10.67
C VAL A 75 -12.29 -3.33 -12.10
N GLU A 76 -11.47 -2.96 -13.08
CA GLU A 76 -11.80 -3.12 -14.51
C GLU A 76 -12.19 -4.56 -14.84
N LYS A 77 -11.40 -5.52 -14.35
CA LYS A 77 -11.61 -6.95 -14.62
C LYS A 77 -12.85 -7.51 -13.93
N TYR A 78 -12.99 -7.31 -12.61
CA TYR A 78 -14.09 -7.91 -11.83
C TYR A 78 -15.45 -7.29 -12.15
N LEU A 79 -15.47 -6.01 -12.55
CA LEU A 79 -16.70 -5.33 -12.96
C LEU A 79 -16.95 -5.39 -14.47
N ASN A 80 -16.08 -6.10 -15.21
CA ASN A 80 -16.14 -6.29 -16.65
C ASN A 80 -16.33 -4.97 -17.42
N LEU A 81 -15.47 -3.99 -17.11
CA LEU A 81 -15.55 -2.65 -17.69
C LEU A 81 -14.98 -2.64 -19.12
N THR A 82 -15.67 -1.96 -20.03
CA THR A 82 -15.24 -1.79 -21.43
C THR A 82 -14.45 -0.51 -21.66
N LYS A 83 -14.49 0.43 -20.72
CA LYS A 83 -13.69 1.66 -20.72
C LYS A 83 -12.62 1.57 -19.65
N PRO A 84 -11.40 2.09 -19.91
CA PRO A 84 -10.37 2.15 -18.89
C PRO A 84 -10.79 3.09 -17.75
N LEU A 85 -10.26 2.81 -16.58
CA LEU A 85 -10.31 3.67 -15.42
C LEU A 85 -9.05 4.54 -15.38
N TYR A 86 -9.26 5.80 -15.02
CA TYR A 86 -8.22 6.74 -14.62
C TYR A 86 -8.40 7.04 -13.14
N PHE A 87 -7.30 7.24 -12.42
CA PHE A 87 -7.38 7.69 -11.04
C PHE A 87 -7.90 9.13 -11.01
N ASP A 88 -8.92 9.39 -10.21
CA ASP A 88 -9.37 10.74 -9.81
C ASP A 88 -8.64 11.18 -8.53
N PHE A 89 -8.43 10.24 -7.61
CA PHE A 89 -7.68 10.49 -6.39
C PHE A 89 -7.18 9.18 -5.75
N THR A 90 -6.01 9.24 -5.13
CA THR A 90 -5.43 8.12 -4.37
C THR A 90 -4.98 8.58 -2.98
N HIS A 91 -5.48 7.92 -1.95
CA HIS A 91 -5.30 8.34 -0.56
C HIS A 91 -4.90 7.19 0.35
N LEU A 92 -3.73 7.31 1.00
CA LEU A 92 -3.38 6.47 2.14
C LEU A 92 -4.05 7.03 3.39
N VAL A 93 -4.94 6.24 3.99
CA VAL A 93 -5.67 6.62 5.20
C VAL A 93 -5.42 5.63 6.31
N CYS A 94 -5.06 6.15 7.48
CA CYS A 94 -4.95 5.37 8.72
C CYS A 94 -5.90 5.94 9.78
N ARG A 95 -6.62 5.04 10.45
CA ARG A 95 -7.57 5.38 11.53
C ARG A 95 -7.21 4.57 12.77
N THR A 96 -6.86 5.27 13.84
CA THR A 96 -6.58 4.67 15.15
C THR A 96 -7.88 4.58 15.96
N ALA A 97 -8.00 3.55 16.80
CA ALA A 97 -9.06 3.48 17.81
C ALA A 97 -9.05 4.75 18.67
N VAL A 98 -10.25 5.28 18.97
CA VAL A 98 -10.42 6.35 19.96
C VAL A 98 -10.70 5.66 21.29
N ASP A 99 -9.78 5.84 22.25
CA ASP A 99 -9.76 5.39 23.65
C ASP A 99 -10.26 3.95 23.96
N GLU A 100 -9.41 3.14 24.60
CA GLU A 100 -9.65 1.70 24.80
C GLU A 100 -10.83 1.34 25.75
N ASP A 101 -11.45 2.34 26.39
CA ASP A 101 -12.49 2.14 27.41
C ASP A 101 -13.92 1.96 26.85
N GLU A 102 -14.14 2.18 25.54
CA GLU A 102 -15.45 2.02 24.89
C GLU A 102 -15.54 0.74 24.03
N LEU A 103 -15.42 -0.43 24.67
CA LEU A 103 -15.48 -1.73 23.98
C LEU A 103 -16.82 -2.03 23.28
N ASP A 104 -17.91 -1.35 23.65
CA ASP A 104 -19.27 -1.57 23.14
C ASP A 104 -19.75 -0.49 22.13
N ARG A 105 -18.83 0.28 21.56
CA ARG A 105 -19.19 1.33 20.59
C ARG A 105 -19.79 0.75 19.29
N ASN A 106 -20.84 1.40 18.81
CA ASN A 106 -21.56 1.05 17.58
C ASN A 106 -21.69 2.24 16.61
N ASP A 107 -20.83 3.23 16.76
CA ASP A 107 -20.75 4.39 15.89
C ASP A 107 -19.96 4.09 14.60
N LEU A 108 -20.04 5.02 13.65
CA LEU A 108 -19.32 4.95 12.38
C LEU A 108 -18.07 5.84 12.45
N SER A 109 -16.90 5.26 12.18
CA SER A 109 -15.67 6.04 11.94
C SER A 109 -15.69 6.81 10.63
N HIS A 110 -16.53 6.36 9.68
CA HIS A 110 -16.82 7.07 8.44
C HIS A 110 -18.31 6.96 8.13
N PRO A 111 -19.03 8.10 8.04
CA PRO A 111 -20.48 8.09 7.89
C PRO A 111 -20.92 7.44 6.58
N ILE A 112 -22.18 7.00 6.55
CA ILE A 112 -22.79 6.49 5.31
C ILE A 112 -22.94 7.63 4.30
N HIS A 113 -22.35 7.43 3.13
CA HIS A 113 -22.32 8.37 2.02
C HIS A 113 -22.16 7.62 0.68
N ALA A 114 -22.23 8.36 -0.43
CA ALA A 114 -21.77 7.92 -1.75
C ALA A 114 -20.62 8.84 -2.19
N ASP A 115 -19.71 8.33 -3.03
CA ASP A 115 -18.51 9.04 -3.43
C ASP A 115 -18.77 10.07 -4.55
N ASN A 116 -19.86 9.92 -5.30
CA ASN A 116 -20.17 10.76 -6.47
C ASN A 116 -21.49 11.55 -6.38
N CYS A 117 -22.10 11.63 -5.19
CA CYS A 117 -23.33 12.41 -4.99
C CYS A 117 -23.55 12.81 -3.53
N LEU A 118 -24.47 13.76 -3.34
CA LEU A 118 -24.95 14.17 -2.03
C LEU A 118 -26.15 13.32 -1.64
N LEU A 119 -25.99 12.49 -0.61
CA LEU A 119 -27.08 11.71 -0.03
C LEU A 119 -28.11 12.63 0.64
N GLN A 120 -29.31 12.67 0.10
CA GLN A 120 -30.43 13.49 0.58
C GLN A 120 -31.20 12.80 1.71
N PRO A 121 -31.97 13.55 2.52
CA PRO A 121 -32.79 12.98 3.61
C PRO A 121 -33.83 11.95 3.13
N ASP A 122 -34.31 12.07 1.90
CA ASP A 122 -35.26 11.12 1.29
C ASP A 122 -34.59 9.86 0.71
N GLY A 123 -33.27 9.74 0.86
CA GLY A 123 -32.46 8.63 0.36
C GLY A 123 -32.00 8.79 -1.10
N THR A 124 -32.36 9.88 -1.77
CA THR A 124 -31.90 10.14 -3.14
C THR A 124 -30.43 10.60 -3.18
N CYS A 125 -29.82 10.41 -4.34
CA CYS A 125 -28.40 10.67 -4.62
C CYS A 125 -28.31 11.86 -5.58
N LEU A 126 -28.10 13.05 -5.05
CA LEU A 126 -28.09 14.28 -5.84
C LEU A 126 -26.71 14.54 -6.44
N LYS A 127 -26.61 14.48 -7.77
CA LYS A 127 -25.36 14.69 -8.52
C LYS A 127 -25.15 16.16 -8.87
N GLU A 128 -24.73 16.94 -7.89
CA GLU A 128 -24.39 18.35 -8.07
C GLU A 128 -23.14 18.72 -7.25
N VAL A 129 -22.51 19.83 -7.62
CA VAL A 129 -21.42 20.42 -6.83
C VAL A 129 -21.94 20.71 -5.41
N PRO A 130 -21.23 20.31 -4.33
CA PRO A 130 -19.81 19.96 -4.28
C PRO A 130 -19.46 18.47 -4.41
N ALA A 131 -20.38 17.59 -4.83
CA ALA A 131 -20.05 16.19 -5.02
C ALA A 131 -19.07 15.97 -6.18
N TYR A 132 -18.23 14.94 -6.06
CA TYR A 132 -17.32 14.48 -7.13
C TYR A 132 -18.08 13.65 -8.18
N ILE A 133 -18.98 14.32 -8.91
CA ILE A 133 -19.91 13.69 -9.86
C ILE A 133 -19.24 12.90 -10.99
N GLN A 134 -17.96 13.19 -11.26
CA GLN A 134 -17.13 12.53 -12.26
C GLN A 134 -16.66 11.12 -11.86
N ARG A 135 -16.81 10.73 -10.59
CA ARG A 135 -16.37 9.42 -10.10
C ARG A 135 -17.35 8.34 -10.52
N ASP A 136 -16.83 7.29 -11.15
CA ASP A 136 -17.60 6.15 -11.62
C ASP A 136 -17.46 4.95 -10.68
N TYR A 137 -16.25 4.72 -10.19
CA TYR A 137 -15.92 3.56 -9.35
C TYR A 137 -14.99 3.96 -8.21
N SER A 138 -14.97 3.13 -7.18
CA SER A 138 -14.13 3.33 -6.01
C SER A 138 -13.62 1.98 -5.52
N ALA A 139 -12.44 2.00 -4.89
CA ALA A 139 -11.84 0.82 -4.33
C ALA A 139 -11.04 1.11 -3.08
N ILE A 140 -10.99 0.12 -2.18
CA ILE A 140 -10.21 0.17 -0.96
C ILE A 140 -9.39 -1.13 -0.84
N ILE A 141 -8.08 -0.98 -0.61
CA ILE A 141 -7.18 -2.10 -0.29
C ILE A 141 -6.70 -1.96 1.15
N TYR A 142 -6.96 -2.95 1.98
CA TYR A 142 -6.48 -2.98 3.37
C TYR A 142 -5.01 -3.39 3.43
N LEU A 143 -4.21 -2.65 4.21
CA LEU A 143 -2.75 -2.79 4.24
C LEU A 143 -2.24 -3.51 5.50
N ASN A 144 -3.07 -3.64 6.53
CA ASN A 144 -2.79 -4.41 7.75
C ASN A 144 -4.01 -5.21 8.24
N GLY A 145 -3.79 -6.06 9.25
CA GLY A 145 -4.82 -6.84 9.93
C GLY A 145 -4.75 -6.80 11.47
N GLU A 146 -3.75 -6.14 12.05
CA GLU A 146 -3.52 -6.08 13.51
C GLU A 146 -4.42 -5.03 14.20
N PHE A 147 -5.75 -5.17 14.05
CA PHE A 147 -6.75 -4.29 14.67
C PHE A 147 -8.11 -4.98 14.77
N THR A 148 -9.03 -4.44 15.58
CA THR A 148 -10.42 -4.92 15.69
C THR A 148 -11.42 -3.82 15.36
N GLY A 149 -12.62 -4.21 14.93
CA GLY A 149 -13.62 -3.29 14.37
C GLY A 149 -13.24 -2.82 12.96
N GLY A 150 -13.73 -1.64 12.57
CA GLY A 150 -13.43 -1.04 11.29
C GLY A 150 -14.08 -1.73 10.09
N GLU A 151 -15.18 -2.45 10.31
CA GLU A 151 -15.95 -3.10 9.24
C GLU A 151 -16.40 -2.09 8.19
N PHE A 152 -16.14 -2.42 6.92
CA PHE A 152 -16.72 -1.69 5.81
C PHE A 152 -18.14 -2.18 5.58
N ILE A 153 -19.07 -1.25 5.46
CA ILE A 153 -20.48 -1.55 5.26
C ILE A 153 -20.96 -0.96 3.95
N PHE A 154 -21.81 -1.70 3.25
CA PHE A 154 -22.75 -1.12 2.29
C PHE A 154 -24.08 -0.87 2.99
N ALA A 155 -24.79 0.16 2.55
CA ALA A 155 -26.04 0.59 3.15
C ALA A 155 -27.14 0.77 2.11
N TYR A 156 -28.38 0.72 2.58
CA TYR A 156 -29.55 1.15 1.82
C TYR A 156 -29.69 2.69 1.86
N PRO A 157 -30.52 3.29 1.00
CA PRO A 157 -30.81 4.73 1.00
C PRO A 157 -31.25 5.30 2.37
N ASN A 158 -31.95 4.51 3.16
CA ASN A 158 -32.38 4.86 4.53
C ASN A 158 -31.26 4.72 5.58
N LYS A 159 -29.99 4.55 5.16
CA LYS A 159 -28.81 4.36 6.00
C LYS A 159 -28.81 3.08 6.85
N SER A 160 -29.71 2.14 6.60
CA SER A 160 -29.63 0.81 7.23
C SER A 160 -28.54 -0.04 6.57
N GLU A 161 -27.84 -0.83 7.39
CA GLU A 161 -26.78 -1.72 6.91
C GLU A 161 -27.35 -2.80 5.99
N GLN A 162 -26.78 -2.90 4.78
CA GLN A 162 -27.12 -3.93 3.80
C GLN A 162 -26.17 -5.12 3.88
N LEU A 163 -24.87 -4.84 4.03
CA LEU A 163 -23.81 -5.84 4.07
C LEU A 163 -22.65 -5.29 4.89
N SER A 164 -22.03 -6.14 5.71
CA SER A 164 -20.80 -5.82 6.44
C SER A 164 -19.67 -6.76 6.06
N MET A 165 -18.48 -6.19 5.88
CA MET A 165 -17.27 -6.91 5.51
C MET A 165 -16.16 -6.60 6.51
N LYS A 166 -15.67 -7.65 7.17
CA LYS A 166 -14.48 -7.55 8.02
C LYS A 166 -13.26 -7.16 7.19
N PRO A 167 -12.49 -6.14 7.58
CA PRO A 167 -11.26 -5.82 6.88
C PRO A 167 -10.22 -6.91 7.16
N LYS A 168 -9.39 -7.20 6.15
CA LYS A 168 -8.26 -8.13 6.26
C LYS A 168 -7.12 -7.59 5.41
N CYS A 169 -5.89 -7.66 5.88
CA CYS A 169 -4.72 -7.30 5.08
C CYS A 169 -4.80 -7.98 3.71
N GLY A 170 -4.67 -7.21 2.62
CA GLY A 170 -4.76 -7.71 1.24
C GLY A 170 -6.17 -7.83 0.68
N ARG A 171 -7.20 -7.54 1.46
CA ARG A 171 -8.57 -7.48 0.93
C ARG A 171 -8.73 -6.22 0.09
N LEU A 172 -9.16 -6.41 -1.15
CA LEU A 172 -9.61 -5.37 -2.06
C LEU A 172 -11.13 -5.40 -2.12
N VAL A 173 -11.77 -4.25 -1.90
CA VAL A 173 -13.19 -4.02 -2.16
C VAL A 173 -13.29 -3.03 -3.30
N GLY A 174 -14.02 -3.36 -4.36
CA GLY A 174 -14.28 -2.46 -5.49
C GLY A 174 -15.78 -2.34 -5.75
N PHE A 175 -16.27 -1.14 -6.01
CA PHE A 175 -17.70 -0.84 -6.07
C PHE A 175 -18.01 0.39 -6.95
N ASN A 176 -19.28 0.58 -7.29
CA ASN A 176 -19.75 1.77 -8.01
C ASN A 176 -19.71 2.98 -7.07
N ALA A 177 -19.21 4.12 -7.52
CA ALA A 177 -19.08 5.31 -6.66
C ALA A 177 -20.43 5.83 -6.10
N ALA A 178 -21.56 5.42 -6.68
CA ALA A 178 -22.90 5.71 -6.17
C ALA A 178 -23.41 4.72 -5.11
N ASP A 179 -22.71 3.60 -4.86
CA ASP A 179 -23.10 2.67 -3.80
C ASP A 179 -22.93 3.32 -2.42
N TYR A 180 -23.99 3.35 -1.62
CA TYR A 180 -23.91 3.89 -0.27
C TYR A 180 -23.08 2.98 0.63
N HIS A 181 -22.11 3.57 1.32
CA HIS A 181 -21.19 2.83 2.15
C HIS A 181 -20.66 3.67 3.31
N GLY A 182 -20.13 2.99 4.32
CA GLY A 182 -19.56 3.60 5.52
C GLY A 182 -18.56 2.65 6.19
N VAL A 183 -18.00 3.07 7.32
CA VAL A 183 -17.06 2.25 8.09
C VAL A 183 -17.40 2.32 9.57
N LYS A 184 -17.55 1.16 10.22
CA LYS A 184 -17.72 1.07 11.68
C LYS A 184 -16.49 1.59 12.41
N ALA A 185 -16.63 1.90 13.69
CA ALA A 185 -15.50 2.34 14.48
C ALA A 185 -14.37 1.29 14.57
N VAL A 186 -13.12 1.76 14.62
CA VAL A 186 -11.98 0.91 14.99
C VAL A 186 -12.00 0.81 16.51
N ILE A 187 -12.05 -0.41 17.04
CA ILE A 187 -12.17 -0.67 18.48
C ILE A 187 -10.79 -0.77 19.13
N LYS A 188 -9.83 -1.45 18.47
CA LYS A 188 -8.47 -1.59 18.96
C LYS A 188 -7.47 -1.49 17.81
N GLY A 189 -6.32 -0.87 18.07
CA GLY A 189 -5.22 -0.76 17.12
C GLY A 189 -5.44 0.35 16.09
N GLN A 190 -4.79 0.21 14.94
CA GLN A 190 -4.87 1.17 13.84
C GLN A 190 -5.20 0.44 12.55
N ARG A 191 -6.19 0.93 11.79
CA ARG A 191 -6.54 0.42 10.47
C ARG A 191 -5.93 1.31 9.40
N CYS A 192 -5.16 0.73 8.48
CA CYS A 192 -4.61 1.43 7.33
C CYS A 192 -5.13 0.82 6.03
N CYS A 193 -5.52 1.67 5.08
CA CYS A 193 -5.92 1.25 3.75
C CYS A 193 -5.53 2.28 2.70
N LEU A 194 -5.39 1.81 1.46
CA LEU A 194 -5.30 2.65 0.28
C LEU A 194 -6.70 2.80 -0.31
N ALA A 195 -7.27 4.00 -0.24
CA ALA A 195 -8.53 4.35 -0.88
C ALA A 195 -8.24 4.99 -2.25
N MET A 196 -8.99 4.56 -3.26
CA MET A 196 -8.80 4.96 -4.65
C MET A 196 -10.15 5.27 -5.26
N TRP A 197 -10.23 6.39 -5.97
CA TRP A 197 -11.39 6.80 -6.72
C TRP A 197 -11.04 6.86 -8.20
N TYR A 198 -11.95 6.41 -9.03
CA TYR A 198 -11.75 6.29 -10.46
C TYR A 198 -12.82 7.01 -11.26
N THR A 199 -12.39 7.49 -12.42
CA THR A 199 -13.25 8.05 -13.45
C THR A 199 -12.97 7.35 -14.78
N GLN A 200 -13.99 7.22 -15.62
CA GLN A 200 -13.87 6.80 -17.01
C GLN A 200 -13.68 8.00 -17.95
N ASP A 201 -13.76 9.23 -17.43
CA ASP A 201 -13.50 10.45 -18.17
C ASP A 201 -12.02 10.85 -18.04
N PRO A 202 -11.23 10.81 -19.13
CA PRO A 202 -9.82 11.16 -19.09
C PRO A 202 -9.55 12.61 -18.67
N ASP A 203 -10.51 13.53 -18.82
CA ASP A 203 -10.34 14.94 -18.47
C ASP A 203 -10.26 15.17 -16.96
N PHE A 204 -10.73 14.20 -16.17
CA PHE A 204 -10.67 14.22 -14.70
C PHE A 204 -9.55 13.35 -14.12
N LYS A 205 -8.65 12.85 -14.96
CA LYS A 205 -7.48 12.07 -14.51
C LYS A 205 -6.56 12.91 -13.62
N GLU A 206 -6.22 12.40 -12.44
CA GLU A 206 -5.23 13.03 -11.57
C GLU A 206 -3.82 13.01 -12.17
N LEU A 207 -3.18 14.17 -12.20
CA LEU A 207 -1.78 14.30 -12.60
C LEU A 207 -0.83 13.80 -11.49
N ALA A 208 -1.27 13.89 -10.24
CA ALA A 208 -0.53 13.53 -9.03
C ALA A 208 0.02 12.09 -9.11
N HIS A 209 -0.84 11.12 -9.44
CA HIS A 209 -0.44 9.72 -9.58
C HIS A 209 0.59 9.49 -10.70
N SER A 210 0.43 10.16 -11.84
CA SER A 210 1.40 10.07 -12.95
C SER A 210 2.75 10.71 -12.59
N GLN A 211 2.74 11.79 -11.80
CA GLN A 211 3.95 12.44 -11.29
C GLN A 211 4.68 11.58 -10.26
N ALA A 212 3.94 10.92 -9.36
CA ALA A 212 4.46 9.99 -8.36
C ALA A 212 5.32 8.89 -9.00
N TYR A 213 4.81 8.27 -10.07
CA TYR A 213 5.57 7.28 -10.85
C TYR A 213 6.84 7.83 -11.49
N LYS A 214 6.81 9.07 -12.01
CA LYS A 214 8.00 9.71 -12.61
C LYS A 214 9.07 9.96 -11.56
N ILE A 215 8.67 10.42 -10.38
CA ILE A 215 9.57 10.67 -9.25
C ILE A 215 10.26 9.37 -8.85
N LEU A 216 9.52 8.28 -8.65
CA LEU A 216 10.14 7.00 -8.27
C LEU A 216 11.07 6.47 -9.34
N LYS A 217 10.71 6.53 -10.63
CA LYS A 217 11.63 6.09 -11.70
C LYS A 217 12.96 6.86 -11.70
N GLN A 218 12.91 8.15 -11.37
CA GLN A 218 14.13 8.95 -11.26
C GLN A 218 14.99 8.48 -10.07
N VAL A 219 14.38 8.30 -8.89
CA VAL A 219 15.08 7.83 -7.70
C VAL A 219 15.66 6.41 -7.90
N GLU A 220 14.93 5.53 -8.58
CA GLU A 220 15.39 4.18 -8.93
C GLU A 220 16.67 4.24 -9.78
N LYS A 221 16.67 5.08 -10.82
CA LYS A 221 17.83 5.29 -11.68
C LYS A 221 19.04 5.87 -10.92
N GLU A 222 18.81 6.86 -10.05
CA GLU A 222 19.87 7.45 -9.22
C GLU A 222 20.49 6.42 -8.26
N ARG A 223 19.67 5.50 -7.71
CA ARG A 223 20.15 4.39 -6.86
C ARG A 223 21.01 3.39 -7.66
N GLU A 224 20.55 2.98 -8.84
CA GLU A 224 21.31 2.08 -9.72
C GLU A 224 22.67 2.68 -10.13
N GLU A 225 22.72 3.97 -10.42
CA GLU A 225 23.97 4.69 -10.74
C GLU A 225 24.91 4.79 -9.53
N SER A 226 24.36 4.98 -8.32
CA SER A 226 25.14 5.00 -7.07
C SER A 226 25.71 3.63 -6.72
N GLU A 227 24.96 2.55 -6.95
CA GLU A 227 25.42 1.18 -6.71
C GLU A 227 26.54 0.81 -7.68
N LYS A 228 26.41 1.18 -8.96
CA LYS A 228 27.42 0.93 -9.99
C LYS A 228 28.72 1.72 -9.77
N SER A 229 28.63 2.97 -9.33
CA SER A 229 29.82 3.75 -8.96
C SER A 229 30.52 3.22 -7.70
N SER A 230 29.77 2.63 -6.75
CA SER A 230 30.34 1.98 -5.56
C SER A 230 31.02 0.63 -5.87
N SER A 231 30.52 -0.13 -6.85
CA SER A 231 31.17 -1.39 -7.29
C SER A 231 32.44 -1.15 -8.10
N ASP A 232 32.48 -0.09 -8.92
CA ASP A 232 33.68 0.27 -9.70
C ASP A 232 34.82 0.85 -8.83
N SER A 233 34.48 1.30 -7.61
CA SER A 233 35.46 1.80 -6.62
C SER A 233 36.15 0.68 -5.85
N ALA A 234 35.50 -0.48 -5.70
CA ALA A 234 36.01 -1.62 -4.93
C ALA A 234 37.00 -2.50 -5.72
N ASP A 235 37.00 -2.41 -7.05
CA ASP A 235 37.88 -3.19 -7.94
C ASP A 235 39.24 -2.48 -8.22
N ASN A 236 39.42 -1.24 -7.78
CA ASN A 236 40.64 -0.46 -8.01
C ASN A 236 41.69 -0.52 -6.88
N ASP A 237 41.43 -1.24 -5.79
CA ASP A 237 42.36 -1.39 -4.65
C ASP A 237 43.20 -2.68 -4.67
N ILE A 238 43.14 -3.49 -5.75
CA ILE A 238 43.98 -4.69 -5.91
C ILE A 238 44.83 -4.58 -7.18
N GLU A 239 45.81 -3.68 -7.20
CA GLU A 239 47.09 -3.94 -7.88
C GLU A 239 48.08 -2.80 -7.62
N LYS A 240 49.01 -3.03 -6.70
CA LYS A 240 50.41 -2.57 -6.80
C LYS A 240 51.24 -3.18 -5.68
N ASP A 241 51.79 -4.36 -5.96
CA ASP A 241 53.18 -4.63 -5.59
C ASP A 241 53.70 -5.84 -6.34
N GLN A 242 54.53 -5.56 -7.36
CA GLN A 242 55.74 -6.32 -7.72
C GLN A 242 56.55 -5.45 -8.71
N PRO A 243 57.88 -5.45 -8.62
CA PRO A 243 58.60 -6.39 -9.49
C PRO A 243 59.88 -7.03 -8.91
N ASN A 244 60.01 -8.33 -9.21
CA ASN A 244 61.16 -9.05 -9.77
C ASN A 244 62.49 -9.31 -9.03
N SER A 245 62.77 -10.63 -8.98
CA SER A 245 63.94 -11.36 -9.53
C SER A 245 64.91 -12.05 -8.57
N SER A 246 64.94 -13.39 -8.74
CA SER A 246 66.03 -14.38 -8.60
C SER A 246 67.36 -13.98 -7.95
N ASP A 247 67.84 -14.75 -6.96
CA ASP A 247 68.91 -15.74 -7.20
C ASP A 247 69.16 -16.72 -6.01
N SER A 248 69.64 -17.91 -6.38
CA SER A 248 70.48 -18.90 -5.69
C SER A 248 70.18 -19.43 -4.26
N SER A 249 69.84 -20.73 -4.23
CA SER A 249 70.41 -21.83 -3.42
C SER A 249 71.27 -21.53 -2.17
N THR A 250 70.93 -22.15 -1.02
CA THR A 250 71.74 -23.19 -0.34
C THR A 250 71.07 -23.71 0.94
N ASP A 251 71.36 -24.98 1.23
CA ASP A 251 71.01 -25.76 2.43
C ASP A 251 71.28 -25.07 3.77
N ILE A 252 70.52 -25.44 4.82
CA ILE A 252 71.03 -26.17 6.01
C ILE A 252 69.91 -26.37 7.04
N SER A 253 69.84 -27.61 7.50
CA SER A 253 69.08 -28.16 8.63
C SER A 253 69.30 -27.38 9.95
N SER A 254 68.26 -27.29 10.81
CA SER A 254 68.23 -27.97 12.13
C SER A 254 67.26 -27.34 13.15
N LYS A 255 66.58 -28.24 13.89
CA LYS A 255 66.31 -28.22 15.34
C LYS A 255 65.53 -27.04 15.93
N GLU A 256 64.29 -27.27 16.39
CA GLU A 256 63.88 -27.85 17.69
C GLU A 256 63.52 -26.75 18.70
N LYS A 257 62.44 -27.03 19.46
CA LYS A 257 62.14 -26.57 20.83
C LYS A 257 61.65 -25.12 20.97
N ASN A 258 60.67 -24.80 21.81
CA ASN A 258 59.81 -25.54 22.74
C ASN A 258 58.80 -24.52 23.30
N THR A 259 57.64 -24.98 23.81
CA THR A 259 56.89 -24.44 24.98
C THR A 259 56.41 -22.97 24.93
N ASP A 260 55.27 -22.53 25.44
CA ASP A 260 54.23 -23.03 26.36
C ASP A 260 53.11 -21.97 26.28
N SER A 261 51.84 -22.30 26.03
CA SER A 261 50.81 -22.66 27.01
C SER A 261 49.93 -21.48 27.51
N ILE A 262 48.64 -21.79 27.70
CA ILE A 262 47.60 -21.13 28.52
C ILE A 262 46.87 -19.95 27.83
N SER A 263 45.69 -20.13 27.22
CA SER A 263 44.33 -20.49 27.72
C SER A 263 43.55 -19.35 28.37
N ASN A 264 42.25 -19.35 28.02
CA ASN A 264 41.09 -18.80 28.72
C ASN A 264 40.85 -17.30 28.57
N LYS A 265 39.62 -16.80 28.46
CA LYS A 265 38.26 -17.32 28.17
C LYS A 265 37.35 -16.10 28.41
N ASN A 266 36.22 -16.07 27.71
CA ASN A 266 34.95 -15.44 28.13
C ASN A 266 34.92 -13.91 28.21
N GLU A 267 33.81 -13.21 28.05
CA GLU A 267 32.40 -13.40 27.63
C GLU A 267 31.92 -11.94 27.51
N GLU A 268 31.43 -11.51 26.35
CA GLU A 268 30.01 -11.23 26.11
C GLU A 268 29.28 -10.42 27.19
N LEU A 269 28.95 -9.18 26.80
CA LEU A 269 27.70 -8.47 27.09
C LEU A 269 27.37 -7.58 25.88
#